data_AF-A0A963B8U0-F1
#
_entry.id   AF-A0A963B8U0-F1
#
_cell.length_a   1.000
_cell.length_b   1.000
_cell.length_c   1.000
_cell.angle_alpha   90.00
_cell.angle_beta   90.00
_cell.angle_gamma   90.00
#
_symmetry.space_group_name_H-M   'P 1'
#
loop_
_entity.id
_entity.type
_entity.pdbx_description
1 polymer ?
#
loop_
_entity_poly.entity_id
_entity_poly.type
_entity_poly.pdbx_seq_one_letter_code
_entity_poly.pdbx_strand_id
1 'polypeptide(L)'
;MKRKLTGVSDIRRFFHRNERPIFFISATNFNLLGIDEWVKNFHYISYVDCYDGAHPNVFVPTEIAHPEFQSIEDINNYLLEHKEVIDHINSFGPNPVAVFLMFDERTEELCKQLGIEIWFPPASLRARCDNKMETVRIGNKAGVPSAPNALSKVESWEHLKQICEEHNLSNDVVIQTAFGDSGHTTFFISSEEDWNKYADQITPDPEVKIMKRLNCRGSTLEACTTSQGTIVGPLLTEVVGAKELTPYRGGWCGN
;
A
#
# COMPACT_ATOMS: atom_id res chain seq x y z
N MET A 1 -26.06 20.91 11.77
CA MET A 1 -26.25 19.43 11.77
C MET A 1 -25.43 18.86 10.63
N LYS A 2 -24.48 17.95 10.87
CA LYS A 2 -23.73 17.31 9.77
C LYS A 2 -24.71 16.44 8.97
N ARG A 3 -24.76 16.61 7.65
CA ARG A 3 -25.66 15.83 6.78
C ARG A 3 -25.22 14.36 6.81
N LYS A 4 -26.11 13.45 7.22
CA LYS A 4 -25.87 12.00 7.12
C LYS A 4 -26.02 11.59 5.64
N LEU A 5 -25.00 10.92 5.11
CA LEU A 5 -25.04 10.34 3.77
C LEU A 5 -25.64 8.94 3.89
N THR A 6 -26.69 8.63 3.13
CA THR A 6 -27.48 7.40 3.32
C THR A 6 -27.27 6.34 2.24
N GLY A 7 -26.48 6.64 1.21
CA GLY A 7 -26.12 5.68 0.16
C GLY A 7 -25.13 6.25 -0.86
N VAL A 8 -24.78 5.44 -1.86
CA VAL A 8 -23.77 5.77 -2.88
C VAL A 8 -24.14 7.05 -3.65
N SER A 9 -25.41 7.25 -3.99
CA SER A 9 -25.86 8.47 -4.68
C SER A 9 -25.67 9.74 -3.84
N ASP A 10 -25.87 9.66 -2.52
CA ASP A 10 -25.60 10.76 -1.60
C ASP A 10 -24.10 11.06 -1.53
N ILE A 11 -23.26 10.01 -1.46
CA ILE A 11 -21.80 10.13 -1.42
C ILE A 11 -21.27 10.77 -2.71
N ARG A 12 -21.71 10.29 -3.88
CA ARG A 12 -21.35 10.90 -5.18
C ARG A 12 -21.75 12.36 -5.24
N ARG A 13 -22.98 12.70 -4.83
CA ARG A 13 -23.45 14.10 -4.81
C ARG A 13 -22.67 14.96 -3.82
N PHE A 14 -22.21 14.39 -2.71
CA PHE A 14 -21.35 15.07 -1.74
C PHE A 14 -20.01 15.44 -2.37
N PHE A 15 -19.30 14.47 -2.97
CA PHE A 15 -18.00 14.72 -3.60
C PHE A 15 -18.08 15.55 -4.88
N HIS A 16 -19.16 15.46 -5.66
CA HIS A 16 -19.39 16.34 -6.81
C HIS A 16 -19.59 17.81 -6.40
N ARG A 17 -19.92 18.07 -5.13
CA ARG A 17 -20.06 19.40 -4.55
C ARG A 17 -18.89 19.76 -3.62
N ASN A 18 -17.80 19.00 -3.68
CA ASN A 18 -16.60 19.33 -2.92
C ASN A 18 -16.07 20.70 -3.34
N GLU A 19 -15.72 21.51 -2.34
CA GLU A 19 -15.19 22.87 -2.54
C GLU A 19 -13.71 22.95 -2.21
N ARG A 20 -13.19 22.03 -1.39
CA ARG A 20 -11.78 22.04 -0.99
C ARG A 20 -10.89 21.53 -2.12
N PRO A 21 -9.74 22.16 -2.40
CA PRO A 21 -8.80 21.59 -3.35
C PRO A 21 -8.17 20.32 -2.75
N ILE A 22 -8.23 19.23 -3.50
CA ILE A 22 -7.66 17.93 -3.16
C ILE A 22 -6.54 17.66 -4.18
N PHE A 23 -5.36 17.32 -3.69
CA PHE A 23 -4.20 16.99 -4.50
C PHE A 23 -3.82 15.52 -4.28
N PHE A 24 -3.85 14.73 -5.34
CA PHE A 24 -3.13 13.45 -5.34
C PHE A 24 -1.68 13.70 -5.69
N ILE A 25 -0.80 13.50 -4.72
CA ILE A 25 0.64 13.71 -4.85
C ILE A 25 1.29 12.33 -4.90
N SER A 26 1.95 12.01 -6.01
CA SER A 26 2.50 10.66 -6.24
C SER A 26 3.59 10.67 -7.31
N ALA A 27 4.33 9.56 -7.43
CA ALA A 27 5.23 9.33 -8.55
C ALA A 27 4.49 9.43 -9.90
N THR A 28 3.30 8.85 -9.97
CA THR A 28 2.43 8.89 -11.16
C THR A 28 0.97 9.06 -10.73
N ASN A 29 0.13 9.57 -11.63
CA ASN A 29 -1.31 9.68 -11.44
C ASN A 29 -2.09 8.38 -11.73
N PHE A 30 -1.41 7.27 -12.03
CA PHE A 30 -2.02 6.02 -12.47
C PHE A 30 -3.04 5.44 -11.48
N ASN A 31 -2.75 5.51 -10.17
CA ASN A 31 -3.56 4.82 -9.15
C ASN A 31 -4.96 5.41 -8.96
N LEU A 32 -5.17 6.68 -9.33
CA LEU A 32 -6.45 7.38 -9.15
C LEU A 32 -6.95 8.02 -10.45
N LEU A 33 -6.58 7.48 -11.62
CA LEU A 33 -7.00 8.01 -12.92
C LEU A 33 -8.53 8.18 -12.98
N GLY A 34 -8.96 9.36 -13.43
CA GLY A 34 -10.36 9.71 -13.65
C GLY A 34 -11.18 9.96 -12.38
N ILE A 35 -10.58 9.94 -11.17
CA ILE A 35 -11.33 10.23 -9.94
C ILE A 35 -11.86 11.68 -9.92
N ASP A 36 -11.18 12.59 -10.59
CA ASP A 36 -11.54 14.00 -10.72
C ASP A 36 -12.82 14.24 -11.54
N GLU A 37 -13.24 13.27 -12.36
CA GLU A 37 -14.57 13.29 -12.99
C GLU A 37 -15.70 13.12 -11.96
N TRP A 38 -15.40 12.45 -10.84
CA TRP A 38 -16.36 12.13 -9.78
C TRP A 38 -16.26 13.08 -8.58
N VAL A 39 -15.05 13.55 -8.29
CA VAL A 39 -14.72 14.41 -7.16
C VAL A 39 -14.31 15.78 -7.67
N LYS A 40 -15.16 16.79 -7.42
CA LYS A 40 -14.87 18.16 -7.82
C LYS A 40 -13.63 18.69 -7.08
N ASN A 41 -12.85 19.55 -7.73
CA ASN A 41 -11.62 20.16 -7.20
C ASN A 41 -10.56 19.12 -6.81
N PHE A 42 -10.47 18.04 -7.59
CA PHE A 42 -9.42 17.04 -7.47
C PHE A 42 -8.37 17.29 -8.56
N HIS A 43 -7.10 17.35 -8.14
CA HIS A 43 -5.96 17.67 -8.96
C HIS A 43 -4.86 16.63 -8.73
N TYR A 44 -4.02 16.41 -9.74
CA TYR A 44 -2.88 15.50 -9.66
C TYR A 44 -1.59 16.32 -9.67
N ILE A 45 -0.67 16.01 -8.77
CA ILE A 45 0.69 16.52 -8.77
C ILE A 45 1.60 15.29 -8.89
N SER A 46 2.18 15.12 -10.08
CA SER A 46 2.91 13.90 -10.42
C SER A 46 4.35 14.22 -10.80
N TYR A 47 5.26 13.27 -10.54
CA TYR A 47 6.60 13.30 -11.12
C TYR A 47 6.58 12.88 -12.61
N VAL A 48 5.78 11.86 -12.94
CA VAL A 48 5.52 11.42 -14.32
C VAL A 48 4.03 11.56 -14.63
N ASP A 49 3.69 12.25 -15.72
CA ASP A 49 2.32 12.39 -16.19
C ASP A 49 1.89 11.22 -17.09
N CYS A 50 0.93 10.42 -16.62
CA CYS A 50 0.35 9.32 -17.41
C CYS A 50 -0.62 9.79 -18.52
N TYR A 51 -1.03 11.05 -18.53
CA TYR A 51 -1.89 11.64 -19.57
C TYR A 51 -1.10 12.36 -20.67
N ASP A 52 0.23 12.35 -20.61
CA ASP A 52 1.10 12.94 -21.65
C ASP A 52 0.76 14.43 -21.93
N GLY A 53 0.47 15.19 -20.87
CA GLY A 53 0.14 16.61 -20.91
C GLY A 53 -1.29 16.94 -21.38
N ALA A 54 -2.10 15.93 -21.72
CA ALA A 54 -3.43 16.16 -22.29
C ALA A 54 -4.53 16.44 -21.25
N HIS A 55 -4.23 16.26 -19.95
CA HIS A 55 -5.24 16.33 -18.90
C HIS A 55 -5.13 17.62 -18.06
N PRO A 56 -6.19 18.45 -17.98
CA PRO A 56 -6.09 19.81 -17.43
C PRO A 56 -5.89 19.87 -15.91
N ASN A 57 -6.23 18.79 -15.19
CA ASN A 57 -6.08 18.72 -13.73
C ASN A 57 -4.73 18.15 -13.29
N VAL A 58 -3.77 17.98 -14.20
CA VAL A 58 -2.43 17.48 -13.86
C VAL A 58 -1.43 18.63 -13.84
N PHE A 59 -0.60 18.65 -12.82
CA PHE A 59 0.54 19.53 -12.69
C PHE A 59 1.82 18.70 -12.51
N VAL A 60 2.83 18.97 -13.33
CA VAL A 60 4.17 18.39 -13.22
C VAL A 60 5.15 19.54 -13.08
N PRO A 61 5.90 19.63 -11.97
CA PRO A 61 6.92 20.67 -11.81
C PRO A 61 8.10 20.44 -12.76
N THR A 62 8.84 21.50 -13.05
CA THR A 62 10.15 21.39 -13.69
C THR A 62 11.08 20.53 -12.84
N GLU A 63 11.75 19.54 -13.45
CA GLU A 63 12.72 18.71 -12.71
C GLU A 63 13.93 19.52 -12.26
N ILE A 64 14.29 19.41 -10.97
CA ILE A 64 15.50 19.96 -10.39
C ILE A 64 16.38 18.83 -9.87
N ALA A 65 17.69 19.07 -9.76
CA ALA A 65 18.62 18.03 -9.32
C ALA A 65 18.27 17.48 -7.93
N HIS A 66 18.15 16.16 -7.84
CA HIS A 66 17.90 15.42 -6.60
C HIS A 66 18.70 14.11 -6.57
N PRO A 67 18.90 13.49 -5.38
CA PRO A 67 19.43 12.13 -5.28
C PRO A 67 18.51 11.10 -5.96
N GLU A 68 19.02 9.92 -6.27
CA GLU A 68 18.20 8.83 -6.79
C GLU A 68 17.11 8.44 -5.78
N PHE A 69 15.85 8.47 -6.21
CA PHE A 69 14.72 8.06 -5.39
C PHE A 69 14.79 6.58 -5.05
N GLN A 70 14.60 6.23 -3.77
CA GLN A 70 14.59 4.85 -3.30
C GLN A 70 13.17 4.35 -3.01
N SER A 71 12.18 5.25 -3.02
CA SER A 71 10.79 4.97 -2.67
C SER A 71 9.82 5.96 -3.30
N ILE A 72 8.51 5.66 -3.25
CA ILE A 72 7.45 6.60 -3.67
C ILE A 72 7.38 7.75 -2.67
N GLU A 73 7.62 7.48 -1.39
CA GLU A 73 7.70 8.47 -0.32
C GLU A 73 8.77 9.53 -0.60
N ASP A 74 9.96 9.15 -1.08
CA ASP A 74 11.02 10.10 -1.47
C ASP A 74 10.55 11.06 -2.57
N ILE A 75 9.83 10.54 -3.57
CA ILE A 75 9.28 11.33 -4.67
C ILE A 75 8.22 12.31 -4.14
N ASN A 76 7.33 11.84 -3.27
CA ASN A 76 6.29 12.68 -2.67
C ASN A 76 6.89 13.80 -1.82
N ASN A 77 7.93 13.48 -1.05
CA ASN A 77 8.67 14.45 -0.25
C ASN A 77 9.37 15.49 -1.13
N TYR A 78 10.01 15.05 -2.23
CA TYR A 78 10.60 15.95 -3.23
C TYR A 78 9.56 16.90 -3.85
N LEU A 79 8.39 16.39 -4.24
CA LEU A 79 7.32 17.20 -4.81
C LEU A 79 6.82 18.24 -3.79
N LEU A 80 6.65 17.85 -2.52
CA LEU A 80 6.20 18.75 -1.46
C LEU A 80 7.24 19.84 -1.10
N GLU A 81 8.52 19.58 -1.32
CA GLU A 81 9.60 20.57 -1.14
C GLU A 81 9.78 21.49 -2.38
N HIS A 82 9.14 21.15 -3.50
CA HIS A 82 9.31 21.87 -4.75
C HIS A 82 8.55 23.20 -4.76
N LYS A 83 9.26 24.31 -5.06
CA LYS A 83 8.65 25.65 -5.04
C LYS A 83 7.45 25.80 -5.98
N GLU A 84 7.54 25.28 -7.21
CA GLU A 84 6.42 25.37 -8.15
C GLU A 84 5.19 24.58 -7.67
N VAL A 85 5.39 23.47 -6.95
CA VAL A 85 4.29 22.68 -6.36
C VAL A 85 3.64 23.46 -5.22
N ILE A 86 4.45 24.05 -4.33
CA ILE A 86 3.96 24.88 -3.23
C ILE A 86 3.16 26.08 -3.77
N ASP A 87 3.70 26.79 -4.76
CA ASP A 87 3.03 27.93 -5.39
C ASP A 87 1.74 27.49 -6.10
N HIS A 88 1.76 26.34 -6.78
CA HIS A 88 0.58 25.76 -7.42
C HIS A 88 -0.51 25.45 -6.39
N ILE A 89 -0.20 24.73 -5.31
CA ILE A 89 -1.16 24.40 -4.24
C ILE A 89 -1.75 25.68 -3.62
N ASN A 90 -0.91 26.67 -3.32
CA ASN A 90 -1.34 27.94 -2.74
C ASN A 90 -2.28 28.74 -3.65
N SER A 91 -2.18 28.57 -4.97
CA SER A 91 -3.07 29.26 -5.93
C SER A 91 -4.54 28.84 -5.84
N PHE A 92 -4.83 27.67 -5.25
CA PHE A 92 -6.20 27.18 -5.06
C PHE A 92 -6.89 27.71 -3.79
N GLY A 93 -6.16 28.50 -2.99
CA GLY A 93 -6.68 29.10 -1.77
C GLY A 93 -6.53 28.22 -0.53
N PRO A 94 -7.29 28.52 0.55
CA PRO A 94 -7.03 27.94 1.85
C PRO A 94 -7.55 26.50 2.01
N ASN A 95 -7.02 25.82 3.02
CA ASN A 95 -7.41 24.47 3.46
C ASN A 95 -7.22 23.36 2.40
N PRO A 96 -6.05 23.28 1.73
CA PRO A 96 -5.76 22.20 0.81
C PRO A 96 -5.74 20.84 1.51
N VAL A 97 -6.06 19.81 0.74
CA VAL A 97 -6.02 18.41 1.15
C VAL A 97 -5.05 17.66 0.27
N ALA A 98 -4.25 16.77 0.85
CA ALA A 98 -3.44 15.82 0.10
C ALA A 98 -3.91 14.38 0.33
N VAL A 99 -3.86 13.61 -0.75
CA VAL A 99 -3.97 12.16 -0.80
C VAL A 99 -2.77 11.58 -1.56
N PHE A 100 -2.41 10.34 -1.29
CA PHE A 100 -1.13 9.72 -1.64
C PHE A 100 -1.36 8.23 -1.89
N LEU A 101 -0.51 7.61 -2.72
CA LEU A 101 -0.45 6.14 -2.77
C LEU A 101 0.31 5.60 -1.55
N MET A 102 1.47 6.17 -1.28
CA MET A 102 2.34 5.87 -0.15
C MET A 102 2.80 7.18 0.50
N PHE A 103 3.01 7.20 1.81
CA PHE A 103 3.54 8.36 2.54
C PHE A 103 4.18 7.93 3.86
N ASP A 104 5.08 8.75 4.38
CA ASP A 104 5.81 8.52 5.63
C ASP A 104 5.67 9.71 6.60
N GLU A 105 6.30 9.60 7.77
CA GLU A 105 6.30 10.68 8.77
C GLU A 105 6.89 11.99 8.21
N ARG A 106 7.86 11.93 7.30
CA ARG A 106 8.41 13.13 6.66
C ARG A 106 7.37 13.81 5.75
N THR A 107 6.58 13.03 5.00
CA THR A 107 5.45 13.55 4.22
C THR A 107 4.46 14.26 5.14
N GLU A 108 4.14 13.68 6.30
CA GLU A 108 3.27 14.30 7.30
C GLU A 108 3.84 15.63 7.84
N GLU A 109 5.13 15.67 8.14
CA GLU A 109 5.82 16.89 8.58
C GLU A 109 5.78 18.00 7.52
N LEU A 110 6.07 17.67 6.26
CA LEU A 110 6.04 18.61 5.14
C LEU A 110 4.62 19.16 4.92
N CYS A 111 3.60 18.29 4.85
CA CYS A 111 2.22 18.73 4.73
C CYS A 111 1.80 19.65 5.89
N LYS A 112 2.21 19.32 7.13
CA LYS A 112 1.94 20.15 8.30
C LYS A 112 2.58 21.54 8.20
N GLN A 113 3.82 21.62 7.73
CA GLN A 113 4.52 22.89 7.51
C GLN A 113 3.82 23.76 6.44
N LEU A 114 3.28 23.11 5.41
CA LEU A 114 2.56 23.75 4.30
C LEU A 114 1.09 24.04 4.61
N GLY A 115 0.56 23.62 5.77
CA GLY A 115 -0.85 23.77 6.12
C GLY A 115 -1.79 22.90 5.28
N ILE A 116 -1.29 21.77 4.76
CA ILE A 116 -2.03 20.79 3.98
C ILE A 116 -2.56 19.70 4.91
N GLU A 117 -3.86 19.43 4.85
CA GLU A 117 -4.49 18.32 5.58
C GLU A 117 -4.29 17.00 4.83
N ILE A 118 -3.87 15.95 5.52
CA ILE A 118 -3.78 14.61 4.93
C ILE A 118 -5.05 13.83 5.24
N TRP A 119 -5.69 13.25 4.21
CA TRP A 119 -6.89 12.41 4.36
C TRP A 119 -6.55 10.92 4.54
N PHE A 120 -5.68 10.62 5.50
CA PHE A 120 -5.36 9.26 5.93
C PHE A 120 -5.20 9.17 7.44
N PRO A 121 -5.24 7.96 8.02
CA PRO A 121 -4.67 7.73 9.35
C PRO A 121 -3.17 8.05 9.38
N PRO A 122 -2.55 8.22 10.56
CA PRO A 122 -1.13 8.53 10.65
C PRO A 122 -0.23 7.50 9.96
N ALA A 123 0.91 7.93 9.42
CA ALA A 123 1.92 7.09 8.76
C ALA A 123 2.36 5.93 9.67
N SER A 124 2.56 6.19 10.96
CA SER A 124 2.87 5.16 11.96
C SER A 124 1.81 4.05 12.06
N LEU A 125 0.52 4.37 11.86
CA LEU A 125 -0.53 3.35 11.83
C LEU A 125 -0.49 2.56 10.51
N ARG A 126 -0.26 3.23 9.38
CA ARG A 126 -0.05 2.56 8.08
C ARG A 126 1.12 1.58 8.16
N ALA A 127 2.30 2.03 8.58
CA ALA A 127 3.50 1.22 8.71
C ALA A 127 3.31 0.02 9.63
N ARG A 128 2.57 0.21 10.73
CA ARG A 128 2.19 -0.90 11.63
C ARG A 128 1.30 -1.92 10.91
N CYS A 129 0.32 -1.49 10.14
CA CYS A 129 -0.58 -2.39 9.40
C CYS A 129 0.13 -3.08 8.22
N ASP A 130 1.07 -2.42 7.55
CA ASP A 130 1.84 -2.99 6.43
C ASP A 130 2.80 -4.09 6.88
N ASN A 131 3.12 -4.15 8.18
CA ASN A 131 3.87 -5.25 8.75
C ASN A 131 3.05 -6.56 8.70
N LYS A 132 3.54 -7.55 7.95
CA LYS A 132 2.84 -8.83 7.75
C LYS A 132 2.58 -9.60 9.05
N MET A 133 3.48 -9.54 10.03
CA MET A 133 3.31 -10.19 11.34
C MET A 133 2.21 -9.50 12.14
N GLU A 134 2.20 -8.18 12.12
CA GLU A 134 1.15 -7.41 12.80
C GLU A 134 -0.22 -7.64 12.16
N THR A 135 -0.30 -7.75 10.83
CA THR A 135 -1.54 -8.13 10.15
C THR A 135 -2.05 -9.50 10.61
N VAL A 136 -1.18 -10.49 10.81
CA VAL A 136 -1.58 -11.79 11.39
C VAL A 136 -2.14 -11.62 12.80
N ARG A 137 -1.48 -10.82 13.66
CA ARG A 137 -1.95 -10.56 15.02
C ARG A 137 -3.30 -9.84 15.05
N ILE A 138 -3.50 -8.84 14.18
CA ILE A 138 -4.77 -8.13 14.02
C ILE A 138 -5.88 -9.10 13.58
N GLY A 139 -5.61 -9.93 12.56
CA GLY A 139 -6.56 -10.94 12.07
C GLY A 139 -6.96 -11.94 13.16
N ASN A 140 -5.98 -12.48 13.89
CA ASN A 140 -6.23 -13.40 15.00
C ASN A 140 -7.06 -12.76 16.11
N LYS A 141 -6.74 -11.52 16.49
CA LYS A 141 -7.52 -10.77 17.49
C LYS A 141 -8.96 -10.52 17.04
N ALA A 142 -9.18 -10.31 15.75
CA ALA A 142 -10.50 -10.14 15.16
C ALA A 142 -11.24 -11.48 14.90
N GLY A 143 -10.60 -12.62 15.14
CA GLY A 143 -11.18 -13.94 14.87
C GLY A 143 -11.32 -14.26 13.37
N VAL A 144 -10.55 -13.60 12.51
CA VAL A 144 -10.55 -13.85 11.07
C VAL A 144 -9.80 -15.17 10.80
N PRO A 145 -10.42 -16.16 10.13
CA PRO A 145 -9.73 -17.38 9.76
C PRO A 145 -8.52 -17.09 8.88
N SER A 146 -7.37 -17.64 9.24
CA SER A 146 -6.13 -17.53 8.47
C SER A 146 -5.56 -18.90 8.17
N ALA A 147 -4.65 -18.98 7.19
CA ALA A 147 -3.89 -20.20 6.95
C ALA A 147 -3.17 -20.63 8.25
N PRO A 148 -3.10 -21.93 8.58
CA PRO A 148 -2.28 -22.39 9.71
C PRO A 148 -0.87 -21.82 9.60
N ASN A 149 -0.43 -21.14 10.66
CA ASN A 149 0.82 -20.38 10.66
C ASN A 149 1.47 -20.30 12.05
N ALA A 150 2.75 -19.93 12.03
CA ALA A 150 3.56 -19.56 13.17
C ALA A 150 4.23 -18.20 12.89
N LEU A 151 4.40 -17.40 13.93
CA LEU A 151 5.26 -16.20 13.90
C LEU A 151 6.48 -16.52 14.77
N SER A 152 7.66 -16.62 14.14
CA SER A 152 8.88 -16.99 14.86
C SER A 152 10.11 -16.51 14.10
N LYS A 153 11.23 -16.36 14.82
CA LYS A 153 12.55 -16.25 14.21
C LYS A 153 12.95 -17.62 13.65
N VAL A 154 13.58 -17.65 12.49
CA VAL A 154 14.15 -18.88 11.92
C VAL A 154 15.64 -18.72 11.75
N GLU A 155 16.41 -19.65 12.29
CA GLU A 155 17.89 -19.56 12.32
C GLU A 155 18.56 -20.60 11.43
N SER A 156 17.89 -21.72 11.16
CA SER A 156 18.38 -22.78 10.28
C SER A 156 17.23 -23.64 9.74
N TRP A 157 17.56 -24.57 8.84
CA TRP A 157 16.62 -25.58 8.34
C TRP A 157 16.09 -26.48 9.45
N GLU A 158 16.94 -26.91 10.39
CA GLU A 158 16.56 -27.71 11.54
C GLU A 158 15.61 -26.95 12.45
N HIS A 159 15.89 -25.68 12.72
CA HIS A 159 15.03 -24.83 13.51
C HIS A 159 13.67 -24.63 12.82
N LEU A 160 13.64 -24.44 11.49
CA LEU A 160 12.39 -24.38 10.73
C LEU A 160 11.55 -25.64 10.90
N LYS A 161 12.16 -26.83 10.81
CA LYS A 161 11.45 -28.10 11.02
C LYS A 161 10.87 -28.24 12.42
N GLN A 162 11.61 -27.80 13.45
CA GLN A 162 11.12 -27.79 14.84
C GLN A 162 9.88 -26.90 14.99
N ILE A 163 9.93 -25.67 14.45
CA ILE A 163 8.78 -24.76 14.48
C ILE A 163 7.58 -25.38 13.76
N CYS A 164 7.80 -26.02 12.61
CA CYS A 164 6.72 -26.70 11.89
C CYS A 164 6.07 -27.80 12.73
N GLU A 165 6.85 -28.64 13.42
CA GLU A 165 6.32 -29.69 14.29
C GLU A 165 5.52 -29.11 15.46
N GLU A 166 6.06 -28.11 16.16
CA GLU A 166 5.42 -27.45 17.30
C GLU A 166 4.08 -26.80 16.94
N HIS A 167 3.99 -26.24 15.73
CA HIS A 167 2.79 -25.56 15.23
C HIS A 167 1.89 -26.44 14.35
N ASN A 168 2.15 -27.75 14.26
CA ASN A 168 1.40 -28.70 13.44
C ASN A 168 1.34 -28.30 11.94
N LEU A 169 2.44 -27.78 11.41
CA LEU A 169 2.64 -27.47 9.99
C LEU A 169 3.37 -28.63 9.28
N SER A 170 3.18 -28.74 7.97
CA SER A 170 3.96 -29.65 7.12
C SER A 170 5.34 -29.08 6.81
N ASN A 171 6.22 -29.87 6.21
CA ASN A 171 7.53 -29.40 5.70
C ASN A 171 7.43 -28.61 4.38
N ASP A 172 6.26 -28.54 3.75
CA ASP A 172 5.95 -27.67 2.59
C ASP A 172 5.27 -26.39 3.10
N VAL A 173 6.06 -25.32 3.22
CA VAL A 173 5.67 -24.04 3.83
C VAL A 173 5.98 -22.85 2.93
N VAL A 174 5.34 -21.74 3.25
CA VAL A 174 5.66 -20.43 2.71
C VAL A 174 6.14 -19.54 3.85
N ILE A 175 7.30 -18.91 3.68
CA ILE A 175 7.89 -17.97 4.65
C ILE A 175 7.77 -16.55 4.11
N GLN A 176 7.34 -15.61 4.95
CA GLN A 176 7.23 -14.19 4.60
C GLN A 176 7.95 -13.31 5.64
N THR A 177 8.80 -12.39 5.19
CA THR A 177 9.41 -11.37 6.07
C THR A 177 8.49 -10.16 6.26
N ALA A 178 8.83 -9.28 7.21
CA ALA A 178 7.88 -8.27 7.72
C ALA A 178 7.42 -7.28 6.67
N PHE A 179 8.36 -6.79 5.88
CA PHE A 179 8.12 -5.80 4.85
C PHE A 179 8.48 -6.39 3.48
N GLY A 180 8.02 -5.75 2.42
CA GLY A 180 8.32 -6.15 1.05
C GLY A 180 7.07 -6.31 0.19
N ASP A 181 7.21 -5.87 -1.05
CA ASP A 181 6.10 -5.73 -1.99
C ASP A 181 6.10 -6.81 -3.06
N SER A 182 4.92 -7.02 -3.63
CA SER A 182 4.67 -7.81 -4.84
C SER A 182 5.15 -9.27 -4.82
N GLY A 183 5.53 -9.80 -3.65
CA GLY A 183 5.97 -11.19 -3.47
C GLY A 183 7.48 -11.40 -3.42
N HIS A 184 8.29 -10.32 -3.47
CA HIS A 184 9.75 -10.40 -3.34
C HIS A 184 10.21 -11.00 -2.00
N THR A 185 9.40 -10.87 -0.95
CA THR A 185 9.70 -11.39 0.38
C THR A 185 8.83 -12.59 0.76
N THR A 186 8.42 -13.38 -0.24
CA THR A 186 7.62 -14.60 -0.06
C THR A 186 8.35 -15.81 -0.64
N PHE A 187 8.79 -16.72 0.23
CA PHE A 187 9.67 -17.83 -0.10
C PHE A 187 8.92 -19.16 0.03
N PHE A 188 8.99 -20.01 -1.00
CA PHE A 188 8.36 -21.33 -1.01
C PHE A 188 9.42 -22.38 -0.64
N ILE A 189 9.28 -23.01 0.53
CA ILE A 189 10.29 -23.92 1.09
C ILE A 189 9.65 -25.29 1.28
N SER A 190 10.17 -26.30 0.56
CA SER A 190 9.74 -27.70 0.70
C SER A 190 10.89 -28.67 1.00
N SER A 191 12.12 -28.16 0.96
CA SER A 191 13.35 -28.93 1.10
C SER A 191 14.48 -28.05 1.67
N GLU A 192 15.54 -28.70 2.14
CA GLU A 192 16.76 -28.02 2.58
C GLU A 192 17.45 -27.26 1.42
N GLU A 193 17.33 -27.76 0.20
CA GLU A 193 17.85 -27.06 -0.98
C GLU A 193 17.10 -25.74 -1.22
N ASP A 194 15.77 -25.72 -1.05
CA ASP A 194 14.99 -24.49 -1.13
C ASP A 194 15.37 -23.51 -0.01
N TRP A 195 15.57 -24.03 1.21
CA TRP A 195 16.03 -23.23 2.35
C TRP A 195 17.36 -22.54 2.04
N ASN A 196 18.36 -23.28 1.56
CA ASN A 196 19.69 -22.75 1.27
C ASN A 196 19.69 -21.61 0.22
N LYS A 197 18.67 -21.54 -0.65
CA LYS A 197 18.52 -20.46 -1.63
C LYS A 197 18.11 -19.13 -0.99
N TYR A 198 17.40 -19.16 0.14
CA TYR A 198 16.74 -17.99 0.73
C TYR A 198 17.14 -17.72 2.19
N ALA A 199 17.96 -18.58 2.81
CA ALA A 199 18.35 -18.47 4.21
C ALA A 199 18.93 -17.09 4.57
N ASP A 200 19.79 -16.52 3.72
CA ASP A 200 20.40 -15.20 3.93
C ASP A 200 19.39 -14.04 3.90
N GLN A 201 18.21 -14.26 3.30
CA GLN A 201 17.11 -13.28 3.27
C GLN A 201 16.13 -13.47 4.43
N ILE A 202 16.03 -14.69 4.97
CA ILE A 202 15.07 -15.04 6.02
C ILE A 202 15.66 -14.84 7.42
N THR A 203 16.90 -15.29 7.62
CA THR A 203 17.57 -15.31 8.95
C THR A 203 17.87 -13.93 9.56
N PRO A 204 18.05 -12.83 8.78
CA PRO A 204 18.23 -11.51 9.37
C PRO A 204 16.97 -10.97 10.06
N ASP A 205 15.78 -11.38 9.63
CA ASP A 205 14.54 -10.91 10.21
C ASP A 205 14.35 -11.48 11.63
N PRO A 206 14.03 -10.63 12.63
CA PRO A 206 13.85 -11.07 14.01
C PRO A 206 12.59 -11.93 14.19
N GLU A 207 11.66 -11.87 13.24
CA GLU A 207 10.44 -12.63 13.23
C GLU A 207 9.92 -12.71 11.79
N VAL A 208 9.50 -13.90 11.36
CA VAL A 208 8.88 -14.14 10.06
C VAL A 208 7.57 -14.90 10.24
N LYS A 209 6.69 -14.82 9.24
CA LYS A 209 5.49 -15.65 9.17
C LYS A 209 5.80 -16.92 8.41
N ILE A 210 5.65 -18.06 9.08
CA ILE A 210 5.77 -19.39 8.48
C ILE A 210 4.35 -19.93 8.37
N MET A 211 3.89 -20.21 7.16
CA MET A 211 2.53 -20.68 6.95
C MET A 211 2.46 -21.92 6.07
N LYS A 212 1.43 -22.72 6.30
CA LYS A 212 1.10 -23.84 5.42
C LYS A 212 0.95 -23.32 4.00
N ARG A 213 1.62 -23.98 3.06
CA ARG A 213 1.42 -23.69 1.65
C ARG A 213 -0.02 -24.03 1.24
N LEU A 214 -0.71 -23.06 0.67
CA LEU A 214 -2.07 -23.23 0.19
C LEU A 214 -2.08 -23.49 -1.32
N ASN A 215 -2.99 -24.38 -1.74
CA ASN A 215 -3.35 -24.57 -3.14
C ASN A 215 -4.84 -24.23 -3.28
N CYS A 216 -5.13 -22.95 -3.47
CA CYS A 216 -6.47 -22.42 -3.57
C CYS A 216 -6.58 -21.44 -4.73
N ARG A 217 -7.82 -21.14 -5.14
CA ARG A 217 -8.07 -20.03 -6.06
C ARG A 217 -7.90 -18.72 -5.28
N GLY A 218 -6.97 -17.88 -5.72
CA GLY A 218 -6.76 -16.54 -5.16
C GLY A 218 -7.89 -15.59 -5.52
N SER A 219 -8.23 -14.70 -4.60
CA SER A 219 -9.20 -13.61 -4.82
C SER A 219 -8.93 -12.48 -3.83
N THR A 220 -9.03 -11.24 -4.30
CA THR A 220 -8.81 -10.05 -3.47
C THR A 220 -10.14 -9.34 -3.23
N LEU A 221 -10.30 -8.78 -2.03
CA LEU A 221 -11.33 -7.79 -1.72
C LEU A 221 -10.63 -6.54 -1.23
N GLU A 222 -10.92 -5.41 -1.87
CA GLU A 222 -10.50 -4.11 -1.38
C GLU A 222 -11.61 -3.50 -0.52
N ALA A 223 -11.20 -2.77 0.53
CA ALA A 223 -12.15 -2.06 1.38
C ALA A 223 -11.57 -0.74 1.87
N CYS A 224 -12.40 0.29 1.89
CA CYS A 224 -12.09 1.56 2.56
C CYS A 224 -12.77 1.57 3.92
N THR A 225 -11.96 1.58 4.99
CA THR A 225 -12.46 1.62 6.37
C THR A 225 -12.34 3.03 6.93
N THR A 226 -13.45 3.56 7.42
CA THR A 226 -13.55 4.88 8.05
C THR A 226 -14.14 4.78 9.46
N SER A 227 -14.12 5.87 10.22
CA SER A 227 -14.82 5.93 11.52
C SER A 227 -16.34 5.80 11.41
N GLN A 228 -16.92 5.92 10.21
CA GLN A 228 -18.36 5.83 9.96
C GLN A 228 -18.79 4.47 9.38
N GLY A 229 -17.83 3.59 9.09
CA GLY A 229 -18.08 2.27 8.52
C GLY A 229 -17.08 1.91 7.42
N THR A 230 -17.28 0.72 6.87
CA THR A 230 -16.42 0.12 5.84
C THR A 230 -17.19 -0.02 4.54
N ILE A 231 -16.61 0.45 3.44
CA ILE A 231 -17.10 0.23 2.08
C ILE A 231 -16.24 -0.86 1.47
N VAL A 232 -16.86 -1.95 1.02
CA VAL A 232 -16.17 -3.10 0.42
C VAL A 232 -16.42 -3.10 -1.09
N GLY A 233 -15.35 -3.22 -1.86
CA GLY A 233 -15.39 -3.36 -3.31
C GLY A 233 -15.85 -4.74 -3.77
N PRO A 234 -15.93 -4.97 -5.09
CA PRO A 234 -16.23 -6.29 -5.63
C PRO A 234 -15.10 -7.30 -5.34
N LEU A 235 -15.43 -8.59 -5.40
CA LEU A 235 -14.43 -9.65 -5.38
C LEU A 235 -13.65 -9.65 -6.70
N LEU A 236 -12.34 -9.49 -6.60
CA LEU A 236 -11.42 -9.49 -7.73
C LEU A 236 -10.74 -10.85 -7.83
N THR A 237 -10.53 -11.35 -9.05
CA THR A 237 -9.74 -12.57 -9.26
C THR A 237 -8.27 -12.20 -9.25
N GLU A 238 -7.51 -12.79 -8.33
CA GLU A 238 -6.07 -12.58 -8.27
C GLU A 238 -5.36 -13.28 -9.43
N VAL A 239 -4.42 -12.57 -10.05
CA VAL A 239 -3.55 -13.11 -11.09
C VAL A 239 -2.14 -13.27 -10.52
N VAL A 240 -2.01 -14.14 -9.52
CA VAL A 240 -0.72 -14.45 -8.87
C VAL A 240 -0.01 -15.59 -9.60
N GLY A 241 1.29 -15.41 -9.86
CA GLY A 241 2.15 -16.43 -10.46
C GLY A 241 1.88 -16.71 -11.94
N ALA A 242 1.13 -15.84 -12.62
CA ALA A 242 0.98 -15.87 -14.07
C ALA A 242 2.32 -15.46 -14.71
N LYS A 243 3.01 -16.43 -15.32
CA LYS A 243 4.37 -16.25 -15.86
C LYS A 243 4.42 -15.25 -17.02
N GLU A 244 3.30 -15.07 -17.71
CA GLU A 244 3.15 -14.13 -18.80
C GLU A 244 3.06 -12.67 -18.32
N LEU A 245 2.75 -12.46 -17.03
CA LEU A 245 2.46 -11.14 -16.46
C LEU A 245 3.36 -10.78 -15.27
N THR A 246 3.98 -11.76 -14.63
CA THR A 246 4.81 -11.57 -13.44
C THR A 246 6.17 -12.26 -13.58
N PRO A 247 7.28 -11.62 -13.18
CA PRO A 247 8.61 -12.16 -13.41
C PRO A 247 9.01 -13.32 -12.46
N TYR A 248 8.20 -13.63 -11.43
CA TYR A 248 8.51 -14.67 -10.44
C TYR A 248 7.24 -15.33 -9.87
N ARG A 249 7.41 -16.52 -9.25
CA ARG A 249 6.31 -17.42 -8.86
C ARG A 249 5.32 -16.83 -7.85
N GLY A 250 5.79 -15.97 -6.95
CA GLY A 250 4.96 -15.25 -5.97
C GLY A 250 4.49 -13.88 -6.45
N GLY A 251 4.81 -13.52 -7.70
CA GLY A 251 4.49 -12.22 -8.27
C GLY A 251 3.00 -12.01 -8.36
N TRP A 252 2.57 -10.82 -7.99
CA TRP A 252 1.19 -10.38 -8.11
C TRP A 252 1.09 -9.32 -9.21
N CYS A 253 0.07 -9.44 -10.07
CA CYS A 253 -0.31 -8.39 -11.00
C CYS A 253 -1.82 -8.18 -10.99
N GLY A 254 -2.22 -6.91 -10.95
CA GLY A 254 -3.59 -6.47 -11.17
C GLY A 254 -4.48 -6.49 -9.93
N ASN A 255 -5.32 -5.45 -9.87
CA ASN A 255 -6.68 -5.49 -9.33
C ASN A 255 -7.64 -5.14 -10.47
#